data_AF-A0A3D9HTC8-F1
#
_entry.id   AF-A0A3D9HTC8-F1
#
_cell.length_a   1.000
_cell.length_b   1.000
_cell.length_c   1.000
_cell.angle_alpha   90.00
_cell.angle_beta   90.00
_cell.angle_gamma   90.00
#
_symmetry.space_group_name_H-M   'P 1'
#
loop_
_entity.id
_entity.type
_entity.pdbx_description
1 polymer ?
#
loop_
_entity_poly.entity_id
_entity_poly.type
_entity_poly.pdbx_seq_one_letter_code
_entity_poly.pdbx_strand_id
1 'polypeptide(L)' 'MPTIQISLFIKAPIQVCFDLSRSIDLHMESISHTNERAVKGRTSGLIELGETVTWEATHFGIRQQLTSLATKRIYKK' A
#
# COMPACT_ATOMS: atom_id res chain seq x y z
N MET A 1 4.74 21.00 6.07
CA MET A 1 3.91 19.79 6.30
C MET A 1 4.48 19.03 7.47
N PRO A 2 3.65 18.41 8.32
CA PRO A 2 4.14 17.52 9.36
C PRO A 2 4.80 16.29 8.73
N THR A 3 5.92 15.86 9.30
CA THR A 3 6.61 14.63 8.92
C THR A 3 6.44 13.63 10.05
N ILE A 4 5.89 12.44 9.74
CA ILE A 4 5.77 11.33 10.69
C ILE A 4 6.72 10.23 10.24
N GLN A 5 7.57 9.75 11.14
CA GLN A 5 8.52 8.66 10.90
C GLN A 5 8.25 7.51 11.87
N ILE A 6 8.11 6.30 11.33
CA ILE A 6 7.87 5.07 12.10
C ILE A 6 8.98 4.08 11.77
N SER A 7 9.47 3.35 12.77
CA SER A 7 10.47 2.29 12.61
C SER A 7 10.03 1.07 13.40
N LEU A 8 10.09 -0.10 12.76
CA LEU A 8 9.70 -1.38 13.35
C LEU A 8 10.75 -2.44 13.03
N PHE A 9 11.11 -3.25 14.02
CA PHE A 9 11.97 -4.41 13.80
C PHE A 9 11.12 -5.63 13.43
N ILE A 10 11.40 -6.24 12.28
CA ILE A 10 10.69 -7.42 11.78
C ILE A 10 11.69 -8.56 11.63
N LYS A 11 11.40 -9.71 12.25
CA LYS A 11 12.22 -10.93 12.17
C LYS A 11 11.96 -11.70 10.87
N ALA A 12 12.27 -11.08 9.73
CA ALA A 12 12.14 -11.68 8.41
C ALA A 12 13.20 -11.13 7.45
N PRO A 13 13.51 -11.84 6.34
CA PRO A 13 14.42 -11.34 5.32
C PRO A 13 13.94 -10.00 4.74
N ILE A 14 14.87 -9.07 4.52
CA ILE A 14 14.55 -7.73 4.01
C ILE A 14 13.79 -7.76 2.68
N GLN A 15 14.05 -8.75 1.81
CA GLN A 15 13.34 -8.90 0.54
C GLN A 15 11.85 -9.20 0.75
N VAL A 16 11.54 -10.08 1.70
CA VAL A 16 10.16 -10.45 2.03
C VAL A 16 9.42 -9.23 2.58
N CYS A 17 10.02 -8.51 3.53
CA CYS A 17 9.44 -7.28 4.06
C CYS A 17 9.18 -6.24 2.97
N PHE A 18 10.14 -6.07 2.05
CA PHE A 18 10.02 -5.13 0.96
C PHE A 18 8.89 -5.51 -0.01
N ASP A 19 8.83 -6.76 -0.46
CA ASP A 19 7.79 -7.23 -1.37
C ASP A 19 6.40 -7.18 -0.73
N LEU A 20 6.27 -7.55 0.55
CA LEU A 20 5.00 -7.46 1.27
C LEU A 20 4.55 -6.01 1.50
N SER A 21 5.49 -5.07 1.73
CA SER A 21 5.16 -3.64 1.90
C SER A 21 4.56 -2.98 0.66
N ARG A 22 4.74 -3.60 -0.52
CA ARG A 22 4.23 -3.11 -1.80
C ARG A 22 3.17 -4.05 -2.43
N SER A 23 2.69 -5.02 -1.66
CA SER A 23 1.65 -5.95 -2.12
C SER A 23 0.27 -5.34 -1.94
N ILE A 24 -0.44 -5.16 -3.04
CA ILE A 24 -1.83 -4.70 -3.06
C ILE A 24 -2.74 -5.76 -2.43
N ASP A 25 -2.46 -7.03 -2.67
CA ASP A 25 -3.24 -8.16 -2.16
C ASP A 25 -3.14 -8.23 -0.62
N LEU A 26 -1.92 -8.14 -0.09
CA LEU A 26 -1.70 -8.16 1.37
C LEU A 26 -2.31 -6.94 2.05
N HIS A 27 -2.21 -5.76 1.43
CA HIS A 27 -2.83 -4.55 1.96
C HIS A 27 -4.33 -4.76 2.13
N MET A 28 -5.02 -5.23 1.07
CA MET A 28 -6.46 -5.53 1.14
C MET A 28 -6.79 -6.61 2.18
N GLU A 29 -5.97 -7.66 2.31
CA GLU A 29 -6.16 -8.70 3.33
C GLU A 29 -6.05 -8.13 4.76
N SER A 30 -5.05 -7.28 5.00
CA SER A 30 -4.77 -6.68 6.31
C SER A 30 -5.88 -5.74 6.81
N ILE A 31 -6.67 -5.19 5.88
CA ILE A 31 -7.78 -4.28 6.15
C ILE A 31 -9.13 -4.86 5.70
N SER A 32 -9.23 -6.19 5.58
CA SER A 32 -10.46 -6.87 5.15
C SER A 32 -11.72 -6.49 5.94
N HIS A 33 -11.57 -5.96 7.16
CA HIS A 33 -12.65 -5.43 8.00
C HIS A 33 -13.16 -4.04 7.63
N THR A 34 -12.47 -3.27 6.77
CA THR A 34 -12.82 -1.86 6.42
C THR A 34 -13.56 -1.71 5.09
N ASN A 35 -13.78 -2.82 4.35
CA ASN A 35 -14.30 -2.81 2.97
C ASN A 35 -13.48 -1.94 1.99
N GLU A 36 -12.24 -1.62 2.33
CA GLU A 36 -11.35 -0.90 1.42
C GLU A 36 -10.93 -1.81 0.26
N ARG A 37 -10.95 -1.26 -0.96
CA ARG A 37 -10.62 -1.99 -2.18
C ARG A 37 -9.82 -1.15 -3.16
N ALA A 38 -8.92 -1.79 -3.91
CA ALA A 38 -8.27 -1.16 -5.05
C ALA A 38 -9.22 -1.15 -6.26
N VAL A 39 -9.52 0.02 -6.83
CA VAL A 39 -10.54 0.20 -7.88
C VAL A 39 -9.99 0.69 -9.22
N LYS A 40 -8.75 1.21 -9.27
CA LYS A 40 -8.12 1.71 -10.50
C LYS A 40 -6.59 1.64 -10.42
N GLY A 41 -5.93 1.54 -11.56
CA GLY A 41 -4.47 1.38 -11.64
C GLY A 41 -4.07 -0.07 -11.38
N ARG A 42 -3.02 -0.27 -10.58
CA ARG A 42 -2.62 -1.60 -10.10
C ARG A 42 -3.55 -2.05 -8.98
N THR A 43 -4.36 -3.07 -9.23
CA THR A 43 -5.37 -3.55 -8.28
C THR A 43 -5.05 -4.91 -7.64
N SER A 44 -3.94 -5.54 -8.01
CA SER A 44 -3.47 -6.80 -7.42
C SER A 44 -1.97 -6.98 -7.60
N GLY A 45 -1.40 -7.93 -6.86
CA GLY A 45 0.03 -8.22 -6.87
C GLY A 45 0.87 -7.07 -6.34
N LEU A 46 2.12 -6.99 -6.81
CA LEU A 46 3.09 -6.00 -6.35
C LEU A 46 3.05 -4.73 -7.20
N ILE A 47 2.94 -3.56 -6.58
CA ILE A 47 2.96 -2.26 -7.29
C ILE A 47 4.39 -1.82 -7.64
N GLU A 48 4.64 -1.57 -8.93
CA GLU A 48 5.93 -1.18 -9.47
C GLU A 48 6.14 0.34 -9.51
N LEU A 49 7.41 0.75 -9.68
CA LEU A 49 7.78 2.14 -9.86
C LEU A 49 7.04 2.75 -11.07
N GLY A 50 6.41 3.90 -10.87
CA GLY A 50 5.63 4.59 -11.90
C GLY A 50 4.18 4.11 -12.03
N GLU A 51 3.80 3.00 -11.38
CA GLU A 51 2.40 2.58 -11.33
C GLU A 51 1.61 3.42 -10.31
N THR A 52 0.30 3.52 -10.56
CA THR A 52 -0.65 4.13 -9.63
C THR A 52 -1.60 3.10 -9.08
N VAL A 53 -2.15 3.35 -7.89
CA VAL A 53 -3.29 2.62 -7.34
C VAL A 53 -4.30 3.63 -6.79
N THR A 54 -5.57 3.40 -7.08
CA THR A 54 -6.68 4.12 -6.44
C THR A 54 -7.40 3.18 -5.47
N TRP A 55 -7.40 3.55 -4.21
CA TRP A 55 -8.15 2.91 -3.13
C TRP A 55 -9.53 3.55 -2.99
N GLU A 56 -10.54 2.76 -2.67
CA GLU A 56 -11.88 3.23 -2.33
C GLU A 56 -12.33 2.63 -1.01
N ALA A 57 -12.79 3.49 -0.10
CA ALA A 57 -13.34 3.10 1.20
C ALA A 57 -14.46 4.05 1.62
N THR A 58 -15.32 3.61 2.56
CA THR A 58 -16.36 4.45 3.15
C THR A 58 -15.95 4.91 4.54
N HIS A 59 -15.60 6.18 4.69
CA HIS A 59 -15.27 6.79 5.98
C HIS A 59 -16.34 7.82 6.34
N PHE A 60 -16.85 7.75 7.58
CA PHE A 60 -17.89 8.65 8.09
C PHE A 60 -19.16 8.72 7.20
N GLY A 61 -19.51 7.60 6.56
CA GLY A 61 -20.67 7.52 5.65
C GLY A 61 -20.42 8.11 4.24
N ILE A 62 -19.21 8.57 3.95
CA ILE A 62 -18.85 9.15 2.65
C ILE A 62 -17.90 8.19 1.94
N ARG A 63 -18.21 7.86 0.69
CA ARG A 63 -17.30 7.09 -0.17
C ARG A 63 -16.16 7.99 -0.65
N GLN A 64 -14.94 7.61 -0.29
CA GLN A 64 -13.74 8.37 -0.59
C GLN A 64 -12.83 7.55 -1.50
N GLN A 65 -12.06 8.24 -2.34
CA GLN A 65 -11.03 7.63 -3.18
C GLN A 65 -9.68 8.30 -2.96
N LEU A 66 -8.63 7.49 -2.80
CA LEU A 66 -7.25 7.94 -2.64
C LEU A 66 -6.41 7.35 -3.77
N THR A 67 -5.79 8.21 -4.59
CA THR A 67 -4.86 7.77 -5.64
C THR A 67 -3.42 8.03 -5.22
N SER A 68 -2.59 7.00 -5.29
CA SER A 68 -1.16 7.06 -4.99
C SER A 68 -0.34 6.72 -6.22
N LEU A 69 0.84 7.34 -6.35
CA LEU A 69 1.85 7.06 -7.38
C LEU A 69 3.12 6.52 -6.69
N ALA A 70 3.62 5.38 -7.13
CA ALA A 70 4.91 4.88 -6.68
C ALA A 70 6.05 5.69 -7.33
N THR A 71 6.65 6.61 -6.59
CA THR A 71 7.64 7.57 -7.14
C THR A 71 9.10 7.17 -6.92
N LYS A 72 9.38 6.25 -6.00
CA LYS A 72 10.74 5.84 -5.69
C LYS A 72 10.80 4.38 -5.25
N ARG A 73 11.81 3.67 -5.73
CA ARG A 73 12.12 2.29 -5.33
C ARG A 73 13.60 2.22 -4.96
N ILE A 74 13.91 2.08 -3.67
CA ILE A 74 15.29 1.84 -3.21
C ILE A 74 15.30 0.49 -2.53
N TYR A 75 16.18 -0.37 -3.01
CA TYR A 75 16.52 -1.62 -2.34
C TYR A 75 18.04 -1.67 -2.25
N LYS A 76 18.59 -1.52 -1.05
CA LYS A 76 20.02 -1.70 -0.80
C LYS A 76 20.21 -3.07 -0.15
N LYS A 77 20.99 -3.93 -0.82
CA LYS A 77 21.57 -5.12 -0.18
C LYS A 77 22.62 -4.70 0.83
#